data_AF-A0A832ILJ3-F1
#
_entry.id   AF-A0A832ILJ3-F1
#
_cell.length_a   1.000
_cell.length_b   1.000
_cell.length_c   1.000
_cell.angle_alpha   90.00
_cell.angle_beta   90.00
_cell.angle_gamma   90.00
#
_symmetry.space_group_name_H-M   'P 1'
#
loop_
_entity.id
_entity.type
_entity.pdbx_description
1 polymer ?
#
loop_
_entity_poly.entity_id
_entity_poly.type
_entity_poly.pdbx_seq_one_letter_code
_entity_poly.pdbx_strand_id
1 'polypeptide(L)'
;GLKVVMPGTPKDAKGLLKSSIRDDNPVIFIESEVMYGVKGEVPQGEYLIPLGKSDVKRVGKDVTIVAYSKMLGVALKASEILANEGIEAEVVDPMTIRPLDDEPIIRSVQKTNRCVVVTESWPFASVGSEIAYRVSKKAFDYLDAPVELVASEDVPMPYSKTLEHNVLPSPEKVVDAVLRVIYKK
;
A
#
# COMPACT_ATOMS: atom_id res chain seq x y z
N GLY A 1 4.59 -7.10 21.75
CA GLY A 1 5.98 -7.43 21.43
C GLY A 1 6.62 -6.29 20.70
N LEU A 2 6.38 -6.19 19.40
CA LEU A 2 6.93 -5.13 18.53
C LEU A 2 5.82 -4.37 17.83
N LYS A 3 6.08 -3.10 17.54
CA LYS A 3 5.33 -2.28 16.58
C LYS A 3 6.19 -2.08 15.33
N VAL A 4 5.59 -2.06 14.15
CA VAL A 4 6.31 -1.93 12.86
C VAL A 4 5.58 -0.92 11.98
N VAL A 5 6.31 0.08 11.49
CA VAL A 5 5.78 1.13 10.62
C VAL A 5 6.61 1.29 9.35
N MET A 6 5.93 1.70 8.28
CA MET A 6 6.46 1.89 6.93
C MET A 6 5.83 3.14 6.33
N PRO A 7 6.38 4.35 6.56
CA PRO A 7 5.80 5.59 6.05
C PRO A 7 5.77 5.63 4.52
N GLY A 8 4.68 6.10 3.91
CA GLY A 8 4.56 6.27 2.46
C GLY A 8 4.79 7.70 1.95
N THR A 9 4.73 8.71 2.82
CA THR A 9 4.90 10.13 2.44
C THR A 9 5.79 10.91 3.43
N PRO A 10 6.32 12.09 3.06
CA PRO A 10 7.07 12.95 3.99
C PRO A 10 6.28 13.36 5.24
N LYS A 11 4.95 13.57 5.11
CA LYS A 11 4.06 13.82 6.24
C LYS A 11 4.03 12.62 7.20
N ASP A 12 3.88 11.42 6.63
CA ASP A 12 3.81 10.18 7.41
C ASP A 12 5.13 9.91 8.12
N ALA A 13 6.26 10.11 7.44
CA ALA A 13 7.59 9.95 8.01
C ALA A 13 7.79 10.81 9.26
N LYS A 14 7.50 12.12 9.19
CA LYS A 14 7.61 13.02 10.36
C LYS A 14 6.67 12.62 11.49
N GLY A 15 5.39 12.37 11.19
CA GLY A 15 4.39 12.08 12.21
C GLY A 15 4.59 10.73 12.89
N LEU A 16 4.90 9.68 12.13
CA LEU A 16 5.15 8.34 12.66
C LEU A 16 6.47 8.27 13.40
N LEU A 17 7.54 8.93 12.93
CA LEU A 17 8.83 8.92 13.64
C LEU A 17 8.70 9.57 15.02
N LYS A 18 8.02 10.73 15.08
CA LYS A 18 7.74 11.42 16.34
C LYS A 18 6.88 10.59 17.30
N SER A 19 5.97 9.79 16.78
CA SER A 19 5.13 8.89 17.57
C SER A 19 5.89 7.66 18.02
N SER A 20 6.79 7.15 17.17
CA SER A 20 7.66 6.00 17.46
C SER A 20 8.66 6.31 18.58
N ILE A 21 9.28 7.50 18.57
CA ILE A 21 10.20 7.95 19.62
C ILE A 21 9.51 8.08 20.98
N ARG A 22 8.21 8.41 20.98
CA ARG A 22 7.42 8.65 22.20
C ARG A 22 6.71 7.40 22.73
N ASP A 23 6.76 6.29 22.00
CA ASP A 23 6.13 5.06 22.43
C ASP A 23 7.03 4.35 23.45
N ASP A 24 6.45 3.91 24.56
CA ASP A 24 7.18 3.17 25.61
C ASP A 24 7.56 1.73 25.20
N ASN A 25 7.25 1.31 23.96
CA ASN A 25 7.54 -0.02 23.44
C ASN A 25 8.45 0.05 22.21
N PRO A 26 9.19 -1.04 21.89
CA PRO A 26 10.02 -1.07 20.71
C PRO A 26 9.21 -0.90 19.41
N VAL A 27 9.61 0.09 18.61
CA VAL A 27 9.06 0.37 17.29
C VAL A 27 10.15 0.18 16.23
N ILE A 28 9.88 -0.70 15.26
CA ILE A 28 10.70 -0.84 14.06
C ILE A 28 10.19 0.15 13.02
N PHE A 29 11.04 1.11 12.68
CA PHE A 29 10.76 2.14 11.68
C PHE A 29 11.49 1.79 10.38
N ILE A 30 10.77 1.27 9.39
CA ILE A 30 11.36 0.81 8.13
C ILE A 30 11.19 1.90 7.07
N GLU A 31 12.30 2.56 6.74
CA GLU A 31 12.36 3.59 5.72
C GLU A 31 12.65 3.00 4.34
N SER A 32 12.48 3.81 3.29
CA SER A 32 12.94 3.48 1.95
C SER A 32 13.91 4.54 1.46
N GLU A 33 15.08 4.08 1.04
CA GLU A 33 16.21 4.90 0.59
C GLU A 33 15.86 5.74 -0.64
N VAL A 34 15.12 5.18 -1.60
CA VAL A 34 14.69 5.91 -2.80
C VAL A 34 13.64 6.98 -2.50
N MET A 35 13.03 6.95 -1.31
CA MET A 35 12.04 7.95 -0.91
C MET A 35 12.64 9.17 -0.21
N TYR A 36 13.91 9.16 0.20
CA TYR A 36 14.51 10.30 0.91
C TYR A 36 14.50 11.61 0.09
N GLY A 37 14.55 11.51 -1.25
CA GLY A 37 14.47 12.67 -2.14
C GLY A 37 13.04 13.11 -2.49
N VAL A 38 12.01 12.36 -2.09
CA VAL A 38 10.61 12.66 -2.42
C VAL A 38 10.15 13.87 -1.63
N LYS A 39 9.67 14.89 -2.35
CA LYS A 39 9.09 16.09 -1.77
C LYS A 39 7.57 15.94 -1.66
N GLY A 40 7.02 16.48 -0.59
CA GLY A 40 5.58 16.50 -0.33
C GLY A 40 5.28 17.54 0.74
N GLU A 41 4.00 17.86 0.91
CA GLU A 41 3.57 18.80 1.95
C GLU A 41 3.81 18.20 3.33
N VAL A 42 4.47 18.96 4.21
CA VAL A 42 4.72 18.58 5.59
C VAL A 42 4.22 19.71 6.48
N PRO A 43 3.16 19.49 7.30
CA PRO A 43 2.64 20.50 8.19
C PRO A 43 3.73 21.07 9.11
N GLN A 44 3.74 22.40 9.26
CA GLN A 44 4.59 23.06 10.24
C GLN A 44 4.15 22.72 11.67
N GLY A 45 5.05 22.94 12.62
CA GLY A 45 4.78 22.64 14.03
C GLY A 45 4.80 21.15 14.36
N GLU A 46 4.28 20.83 15.54
CA GLU A 46 4.22 19.47 16.06
C GLU A 46 2.91 18.80 15.69
N TYR A 47 3.03 17.57 15.18
CA TYR A 47 1.93 16.63 15.06
C TYR A 47 2.46 15.21 15.26
N LEU A 48 1.55 14.32 15.63
CA LEU A 48 1.77 12.90 15.80
C LEU A 48 0.77 12.16 14.91
N ILE A 49 1.18 11.03 14.36
CA ILE A 49 0.31 10.09 13.66
C ILE A 49 0.20 8.86 14.55
N PRO A 50 -1.02 8.50 15.02
CA PRO A 50 -1.19 7.33 15.87
C PRO A 50 -0.67 6.07 15.18
N LEU A 51 0.13 5.28 15.91
CA LEU A 51 0.56 3.96 15.44
C LEU A 51 -0.65 3.03 15.35
N GLY A 52 -0.71 2.18 14.32
CA GLY A 52 -1.82 1.27 14.10
C GLY A 52 -3.06 1.98 13.54
N LYS A 53 -2.86 3.00 12.70
CA LYS A 53 -3.92 3.64 11.92
C LYS A 53 -3.54 3.68 10.46
N SER A 54 -4.49 3.30 9.61
CA SER A 54 -4.40 3.41 8.15
C SER A 54 -4.96 4.74 7.66
N ASP A 55 -4.54 5.18 6.48
CA ASP A 55 -4.97 6.44 5.86
C ASP A 55 -5.46 6.19 4.42
N VAL A 56 -6.56 6.84 4.04
CA VAL A 56 -7.05 6.80 2.65
C VAL A 56 -6.41 7.94 1.89
N LYS A 57 -5.42 7.62 1.07
CA LYS A 57 -4.58 8.59 0.34
C LYS A 57 -5.27 9.13 -0.91
N ARG A 58 -6.20 8.37 -1.48
CA ARG A 58 -7.02 8.78 -2.63
C ARG A 58 -8.39 8.14 -2.50
N VAL A 59 -9.46 8.93 -2.63
CA VAL A 59 -10.83 8.40 -2.63
C VAL A 59 -11.16 7.82 -4.01
N GLY A 60 -11.85 6.68 -4.03
CA GLY A 60 -12.36 6.05 -5.25
C GLY A 60 -13.57 5.18 -4.98
N LYS A 61 -14.07 4.51 -6.03
CA LYS A 61 -15.30 3.70 -5.96
C LYS A 61 -15.24 2.40 -6.76
N ASP A 62 -14.31 2.23 -7.69
CA ASP A 62 -14.31 1.09 -8.62
C ASP A 62 -13.41 -0.07 -8.15
N VAL A 63 -12.30 0.25 -7.46
CA VAL A 63 -11.34 -0.72 -6.93
C VAL A 63 -10.62 -0.16 -5.71
N THR A 64 -10.30 -1.00 -4.74
CA THR A 64 -9.42 -0.67 -3.61
C THR A 64 -8.00 -1.10 -3.96
N ILE A 65 -7.03 -0.21 -3.82
CA ILE A 65 -5.60 -0.49 -3.92
C ILE A 65 -4.98 -0.29 -2.54
N VAL A 66 -4.43 -1.35 -1.95
CA VAL A 66 -3.69 -1.27 -0.69
C VAL A 66 -2.20 -1.24 -0.99
N ALA A 67 -1.51 -0.18 -0.60
CA ALA A 67 -0.08 -0.01 -0.86
C ALA A 67 0.61 0.73 0.29
N TYR A 68 1.84 0.35 0.60
CA TYR A 68 2.60 0.92 1.71
C TYR A 68 4.05 1.19 1.32
N SER A 69 4.73 2.05 2.07
CA SER A 69 6.09 2.52 1.74
C SER A 69 6.17 3.05 0.30
N LYS A 70 7.25 2.79 -0.43
CA LYS A 70 7.47 3.28 -1.79
C LYS A 70 6.45 2.78 -2.82
N MET A 71 5.74 1.69 -2.52
CA MET A 71 4.64 1.20 -3.37
C MET A 71 3.42 2.14 -3.35
N LEU A 72 3.28 3.01 -2.34
CA LEU A 72 2.25 4.04 -2.36
C LEU A 72 2.40 4.95 -3.58
N GLY A 73 3.63 5.38 -3.89
CA GLY A 73 3.90 6.20 -5.07
C GLY A 73 3.56 5.49 -6.38
N VAL A 74 3.77 4.17 -6.44
CA VAL A 74 3.40 3.32 -7.58
C VAL A 74 1.88 3.25 -7.73
N ALA A 75 1.17 3.00 -6.62
CA ALA A 75 -0.29 2.92 -6.59
C ALA A 75 -0.98 4.25 -6.96
N LEU A 76 -0.45 5.38 -6.49
CA LEU A 76 -0.98 6.70 -6.83
C LEU A 76 -0.83 7.00 -8.33
N LYS A 77 0.34 6.72 -8.92
CA LYS A 77 0.55 6.86 -10.37
C LYS A 77 -0.35 5.94 -11.18
N ALA A 78 -0.51 4.67 -10.77
CA ALA A 78 -1.45 3.76 -11.41
C ALA A 78 -2.88 4.29 -11.35
N SER A 79 -3.27 4.88 -10.22
CA SER A 79 -4.60 5.49 -10.04
C SER A 79 -4.83 6.72 -10.93
N GLU A 80 -3.78 7.49 -11.23
CA GLU A 80 -3.85 8.59 -12.22
C GLU A 80 -4.06 8.06 -13.64
N ILE A 81 -3.35 6.99 -14.02
CA ILE A 81 -3.52 6.33 -15.33
C ILE A 81 -4.95 5.79 -15.47
N LEU A 82 -5.42 5.04 -14.47
CA LEU A 82 -6.77 4.49 -14.42
C LEU A 82 -7.86 5.57 -14.50
N ALA A 83 -7.64 6.72 -13.88
CA ALA A 83 -8.60 7.83 -13.93
C ALA A 83 -8.80 8.36 -15.36
N ASN A 84 -7.77 8.34 -16.21
CA ASN A 84 -7.89 8.73 -17.62
C ASN A 84 -8.76 7.74 -18.42
N GLU A 85 -8.93 6.52 -17.93
CA GLU A 85 -9.81 5.49 -18.49
C GLU A 85 -11.19 5.44 -17.79
N GLY A 86 -11.47 6.42 -16.92
CA GLY A 86 -12.72 6.50 -16.16
C GLY A 86 -12.84 5.48 -15.04
N ILE A 87 -11.71 4.99 -14.50
CA ILE A 87 -11.66 4.06 -13.36
C ILE A 87 -11.15 4.81 -12.12
N GLU A 88 -11.97 4.89 -11.09
CA GLU A 88 -11.69 5.58 -9.83
C GLU A 88 -11.18 4.61 -8.75
N ALA A 89 -9.86 4.45 -8.66
CA ALA A 89 -9.21 3.64 -7.63
C ALA A 89 -9.11 4.35 -6.26
N GLU A 90 -9.62 3.71 -5.21
CA GLU A 90 -9.35 4.12 -3.82
C GLU A 90 -7.99 3.60 -3.39
N VAL A 91 -7.11 4.46 -2.87
CA VAL A 91 -5.77 4.06 -2.40
C VAL A 91 -5.71 4.15 -0.89
N VAL A 92 -5.45 3.03 -0.23
CA VAL A 92 -5.32 2.91 1.22
C VAL A 92 -3.89 2.59 1.59
N ASP A 93 -3.28 3.42 2.44
CA ASP A 93 -1.97 3.20 3.03
C ASP A 93 -2.11 2.73 4.48
N PRO A 94 -1.73 1.48 4.80
CA PRO A 94 -1.72 0.98 6.16
C PRO A 94 -0.88 1.83 7.13
N MET A 95 0.23 2.42 6.68
CA MET A 95 1.26 3.14 7.46
C MET A 95 1.95 2.32 8.56
N THR A 96 1.18 1.56 9.34
CA THR A 96 1.61 0.61 10.37
C THR A 96 1.34 -0.82 9.90
N ILE A 97 2.39 -1.63 9.85
CA ILE A 97 2.31 -3.04 9.50
C ILE A 97 1.91 -3.88 10.71
N ARG A 98 2.37 -3.49 11.91
CA ARG A 98 2.03 -4.18 13.15
C ARG A 98 1.83 -3.19 14.29
N PRO A 99 0.65 -3.17 14.94
CA PRO A 99 -0.59 -3.85 14.54
C PRO A 99 -1.17 -3.23 13.25
N LEU A 100 -1.57 -4.09 12.30
CA LEU A 100 -2.26 -3.65 11.09
C LEU A 100 -3.67 -3.17 11.41
N ASP A 101 -4.03 -1.98 10.95
CA ASP A 101 -5.40 -1.45 10.99
C ASP A 101 -6.14 -1.83 9.71
N ASP A 102 -6.84 -2.96 9.76
CA ASP A 102 -7.59 -3.47 8.60
C ASP A 102 -8.95 -2.81 8.42
N GLU A 103 -9.46 -2.04 9.39
CA GLU A 103 -10.81 -1.47 9.30
C GLU A 103 -10.98 -0.53 8.09
N PRO A 104 -10.08 0.43 7.80
CA PRO A 104 -10.19 1.26 6.60
C PRO A 104 -10.08 0.46 5.30
N ILE A 105 -9.25 -0.59 5.27
CA ILE A 105 -9.10 -1.47 4.10
C ILE A 105 -10.41 -2.22 3.84
N ILE A 106 -11.00 -2.83 4.87
CA ILE A 106 -12.24 -3.58 4.74
C ILE A 106 -13.40 -2.67 4.33
N ARG A 107 -13.51 -1.48 4.93
CA ARG A 107 -14.54 -0.49 4.54
C ARG A 107 -14.38 -0.04 3.08
N SER A 108 -13.15 0.17 2.62
CA SER A 108 -12.85 0.48 1.22
C SER A 108 -13.31 -0.66 0.30
N VAL A 109 -12.98 -1.91 0.63
CA VAL A 109 -13.39 -3.08 -0.17
C VAL A 109 -14.90 -3.27 -0.19
N GLN A 110 -15.60 -3.03 0.93
CA GLN A 110 -17.07 -3.06 0.96
C GLN A 110 -17.72 -2.05 0.01
N LYS A 111 -17.03 -0.92 -0.23
CA LYS A 111 -17.49 0.11 -1.16
C LYS A 111 -17.15 -0.22 -2.62
N THR A 112 -15.97 -0.79 -2.88
CA THR A 112 -15.46 -0.98 -4.25
C THR A 112 -15.64 -2.40 -4.81
N ASN A 113 -15.97 -3.36 -3.94
CA ASN A 113 -16.14 -4.79 -4.21
C ASN A 113 -14.91 -5.51 -4.79
N ARG A 114 -13.77 -4.83 -4.93
CA ARG A 114 -12.55 -5.32 -5.58
C ARG A 114 -11.32 -4.81 -4.85
N CYS A 115 -10.27 -5.62 -4.81
CA CYS A 115 -9.05 -5.29 -4.09
C CYS A 115 -7.79 -5.73 -4.85
N VAL A 116 -6.80 -4.85 -4.92
CA VAL A 116 -5.43 -5.13 -5.36
C VAL A 116 -4.48 -4.72 -4.24
N VAL A 117 -3.62 -5.63 -3.81
CA VAL A 117 -2.57 -5.34 -2.82
C VAL A 117 -1.24 -5.17 -3.56
N VAL A 118 -0.51 -4.10 -3.27
CA VAL A 118 0.77 -3.79 -3.91
C VAL A 118 1.88 -3.79 -2.86
N THR A 119 2.91 -4.60 -3.09
CA THR A 119 4.05 -4.76 -2.19
C THR A 119 5.35 -4.92 -2.96
N GLU A 120 6.44 -4.38 -2.45
CA GLU A 120 7.77 -4.63 -3.00
C GLU A 120 8.36 -5.97 -2.50
N SER A 121 7.78 -6.56 -1.44
CA SER A 121 8.25 -7.85 -0.93
C SER A 121 8.00 -8.97 -1.93
N TRP A 122 8.68 -10.10 -1.75
CA TRP A 122 8.31 -11.35 -2.41
C TRP A 122 6.84 -11.72 -2.10
N PRO A 123 6.18 -12.49 -2.98
CA PRO A 123 4.78 -12.84 -2.78
C PRO A 123 4.59 -13.79 -1.60
N PHE A 124 5.52 -14.73 -1.40
CA PHE A 124 5.45 -15.74 -0.36
C PHE A 124 5.76 -15.16 1.03
N ALA A 125 4.91 -15.48 2.02
CA ALA A 125 5.09 -15.12 3.43
C ALA A 125 5.37 -13.63 3.68
N SER A 126 4.67 -12.74 2.97
CA SER A 126 4.84 -11.30 3.06
C SER A 126 3.65 -10.61 3.70
N VAL A 127 3.86 -9.35 4.07
CA VAL A 127 2.78 -8.50 4.57
C VAL A 127 1.67 -8.35 3.52
N GLY A 128 2.02 -8.30 2.23
CA GLY A 128 1.06 -8.24 1.14
C GLY A 128 0.15 -9.48 1.10
N SER A 129 0.71 -10.68 1.25
CA SER A 129 -0.11 -11.91 1.31
C SER A 129 -0.97 -12.00 2.57
N GLU A 130 -0.48 -11.52 3.73
CA GLU A 130 -1.31 -11.42 4.95
C GLU A 130 -2.47 -10.44 4.78
N ILE A 131 -2.25 -9.27 4.16
CA ILE A 131 -3.32 -8.30 3.86
C ILE A 131 -4.34 -8.95 2.92
N ALA A 132 -3.90 -9.59 1.83
CA ALA A 132 -4.79 -10.25 0.89
C ALA A 132 -5.63 -11.35 1.55
N TYR A 133 -5.03 -12.16 2.43
CA TYR A 133 -5.75 -13.15 3.24
C TYR A 133 -6.79 -12.49 4.15
N ARG A 134 -6.43 -11.43 4.87
CA ARG A 134 -7.35 -10.73 5.78
C ARG A 134 -8.54 -10.13 5.04
N VAL A 135 -8.30 -9.50 3.89
CA VAL A 135 -9.37 -8.98 3.02
C VAL A 135 -10.27 -10.12 2.57
N SER A 136 -9.69 -11.19 2.03
CA SER A 136 -10.45 -12.35 1.56
C SER A 136 -11.27 -13.00 2.68
N LYS A 137 -10.79 -12.97 3.93
CA LYS A 137 -11.49 -13.54 5.09
C LYS A 137 -12.58 -12.63 5.67
N LYS A 138 -12.31 -11.32 5.75
CA LYS A 138 -13.18 -10.35 6.45
C LYS A 138 -14.18 -9.66 5.52
N ALA A 139 -13.91 -9.60 4.23
CA ALA A 139 -14.74 -8.94 3.22
C ALA A 139 -15.22 -9.91 2.12
N PHE A 140 -15.16 -11.22 2.36
CA PHE A 140 -15.47 -12.26 1.36
C PHE A 140 -16.79 -12.00 0.63
N ASP A 141 -17.86 -11.76 1.38
CA ASP A 141 -19.21 -11.57 0.83
C ASP A 141 -19.37 -10.30 -0.03
N TYR A 142 -18.41 -9.38 0.04
CA TYR A 142 -18.39 -8.15 -0.74
C TYR A 142 -17.49 -8.23 -1.98
N LEU A 143 -16.67 -9.27 -2.11
CA LEU A 143 -15.71 -9.39 -3.21
C LEU A 143 -16.37 -9.93 -4.48
N ASP A 144 -16.37 -9.11 -5.53
CA ASP A 144 -16.80 -9.50 -6.88
C ASP A 144 -15.69 -10.22 -7.68
N ALA A 145 -14.45 -10.15 -7.20
CA ALA A 145 -13.28 -10.74 -7.81
C ALA A 145 -12.26 -11.18 -6.74
N PRO A 146 -11.37 -12.16 -7.04
CA PRO A 146 -10.27 -12.50 -6.16
C PRO A 146 -9.39 -11.28 -5.85
N VAL A 147 -8.81 -11.25 -4.65
CA VAL A 147 -7.82 -10.22 -4.30
C VAL A 147 -6.53 -10.49 -5.07
N GLU A 148 -6.13 -9.57 -5.94
CA GLU A 148 -4.85 -9.66 -6.65
C GLU A 148 -3.70 -9.17 -5.76
N LEU A 149 -2.53 -9.79 -5.89
CA LEU A 149 -1.29 -9.37 -5.24
C LEU A 149 -0.26 -9.01 -6.30
N VAL A 150 0.07 -7.72 -6.38
CA VAL A 150 1.20 -7.22 -7.17
C VAL A 150 2.41 -7.15 -6.25
N ALA A 151 3.28 -8.14 -6.38
CA ALA A 151 4.52 -8.29 -5.60
C ALA A 151 5.75 -8.15 -6.51
N SER A 152 6.95 -8.11 -5.91
CA SER A 152 8.16 -8.39 -6.68
C SER A 152 8.17 -9.85 -7.14
N GLU A 153 8.82 -10.13 -8.27
CA GLU A 153 9.05 -11.53 -8.70
C GLU A 153 9.80 -12.31 -7.60
N ASP A 154 9.51 -13.61 -7.47
CA ASP A 154 10.09 -14.48 -6.43
C ASP A 154 11.52 -14.93 -6.79
N VAL A 155 12.40 -13.94 -6.93
CA VAL A 155 13.81 -14.09 -7.26
C VAL A 155 14.65 -13.12 -6.43
N PRO A 156 15.93 -13.44 -6.15
CA PRO A 156 16.88 -12.47 -5.63
C PRO A 156 17.00 -11.26 -6.56
N MET A 157 17.08 -10.06 -5.99
CA MET A 157 17.14 -8.82 -6.77
C MET A 157 18.34 -8.82 -7.73
N PRO A 158 18.13 -8.77 -9.05
CA PRO A 158 19.21 -8.76 -10.02
C PRO A 158 19.87 -7.38 -10.10
N TYR A 159 21.17 -7.35 -10.38
CA TYR A 159 21.92 -6.09 -10.58
C TYR A 159 21.59 -5.39 -11.91
N SER A 160 21.23 -6.15 -12.94
CA SER A 160 20.92 -5.59 -14.26
C SER A 160 19.68 -4.71 -14.17
N LYS A 161 19.81 -3.42 -14.52
CA LYS A 161 18.71 -2.45 -14.50
C LYS A 161 17.46 -2.95 -15.23
N THR A 162 17.63 -3.58 -16.39
CA THR A 162 16.50 -4.10 -17.16
C THR A 162 15.77 -5.22 -16.41
N LEU A 163 16.52 -6.08 -15.70
CA LEU A 163 15.92 -7.16 -14.91
C LEU A 163 15.31 -6.62 -13.62
N GLU A 164 15.96 -5.67 -12.95
CA GLU A 164 15.43 -5.00 -11.74
C GLU A 164 14.05 -4.38 -12.02
N HIS A 165 13.93 -3.64 -13.13
CA HIS A 165 12.65 -3.07 -13.56
C HIS A 165 11.57 -4.13 -13.79
N ASN A 166 11.94 -5.31 -14.30
CA ASN A 166 11.01 -6.40 -14.52
C ASN A 166 10.66 -7.16 -13.24
N VAL A 167 11.54 -7.15 -12.23
CA VAL A 167 11.30 -7.80 -10.94
C VAL A 167 10.35 -6.96 -10.09
N LEU A 168 10.58 -5.65 -10.02
CA LEU A 168 9.81 -4.76 -9.15
C LEU A 168 8.36 -4.54 -9.65
N PRO A 169 7.42 -4.22 -8.74
CA PRO A 169 6.14 -3.66 -9.12
C PRO A 169 6.29 -2.32 -9.86
N SER A 170 5.43 -2.08 -10.84
CA SER A 170 5.36 -0.83 -11.60
C SER A 170 3.92 -0.35 -11.73
N PRO A 171 3.69 0.94 -12.08
CA PRO A 171 2.33 1.44 -12.29
C PRO A 171 1.57 0.62 -13.33
N GLU A 172 2.24 0.19 -14.40
CA GLU A 172 1.66 -0.63 -15.47
C GLU A 172 1.21 -1.98 -14.95
N LYS A 173 2.04 -2.68 -14.15
CA LYS A 173 1.64 -3.95 -13.52
C LYS A 173 0.44 -3.79 -12.58
N VAL A 174 0.34 -2.66 -11.89
CA VAL A 174 -0.81 -2.35 -11.02
C VAL A 174 -2.07 -2.06 -11.85
N VAL A 175 -1.95 -1.30 -12.94
CA VAL A 175 -3.05 -1.08 -13.90
C VAL A 175 -3.55 -2.41 -14.44
N ASP A 176 -2.66 -3.28 -14.93
CA ASP A 176 -3.03 -4.60 -15.45
C ASP A 176 -3.76 -5.44 -14.41
N ALA A 177 -3.32 -5.43 -13.15
CA ALA A 177 -4.00 -6.13 -12.05
C ALA A 177 -5.40 -5.56 -11.77
N VAL A 178 -5.54 -4.23 -11.80
CA VAL A 178 -6.84 -3.57 -11.67
C VAL A 178 -7.76 -3.97 -12.83
N LEU A 179 -7.29 -3.91 -14.07
CA LEU A 179 -8.07 -4.28 -15.26
C LEU A 179 -8.57 -5.74 -15.17
N ARG A 180 -7.74 -6.66 -14.67
CA ARG A 180 -8.14 -8.06 -14.40
C ARG A 180 -9.30 -8.15 -13.40
N VAL A 181 -9.25 -7.46 -12.26
CA VAL A 181 -10.31 -7.57 -11.22
C VAL A 181 -11.59 -6.84 -11.58
N ILE A 182 -11.53 -5.82 -12.45
CA ILE A 182 -12.73 -5.14 -12.98
C ILE A 182 -13.26 -5.79 -14.28
N TYR A 183 -12.63 -6.89 -14.73
CA TYR A 183 -12.97 -7.61 -15.96
C TYR A 183 -12.96 -6.74 -17.23
N LYS A 184 -12.02 -5.80 -17.33
CA LYS A 184 -11.73 -5.03 -18.55
C LYS A 184 -10.46 -5.56 -19.22
N LYS A 185 -10.42 -5.46 -20.56
CA LYS A 185 -9.28 -5.83 -21.39
C LYS A 185 -8.42 -4.61 -21.70
#